data_AF-A0A834FZB8-F1
#
_entry.id   AF-A0A834FZB8-F1
#
_cell.length_a   1.000
_cell.length_b   1.000
_cell.length_c   1.000
_cell.angle_alpha   90.00
_cell.angle_beta   90.00
_cell.angle_gamma   90.00
#
_symmetry.space_group_name_H-M   'P 1'
#
loop_
_entity.id
_entity.type
_entity.pdbx_description
1 polymer ?
#
loop_
_entity_poly.entity_id
_entity_poly.type
_entity_poly.pdbx_seq_one_letter_code
_entity_poly.pdbx_strand_id
1 'polypeptide(L)'
;MLNVAKLLHHKGFHITFVNTEYNHRRLLKSRGPHSLDGLPDFRYETIPDGLPPTDTDVTQDIPALCQSTTKTCLPHFRDLLNKLNDTVLSTGPPVTCIVSDGCMSFTVEAAEEFGVPVVLFWTTSACGFLGYTKYKDLVEKDLVPLKGADLEITVKYDTVLANNGTNSFSLVFDE
;
A
#
# COMPACT_ATOMS: atom_id res chain seq x y z
N MET A 1 -1.03 -7.75 -6.98
CA MET A 1 0.35 -7.82 -6.44
C MET A 1 0.94 -9.22 -6.39
N LEU A 2 0.37 -10.21 -5.68
CA LEU A 2 1.02 -11.53 -5.51
C LEU A 2 1.42 -12.25 -6.81
N ASN A 3 0.57 -12.22 -7.85
CA ASN A 3 0.91 -12.83 -9.14
C ASN A 3 2.09 -12.14 -9.83
N VAL A 4 2.21 -10.81 -9.71
CA VAL A 4 3.36 -10.06 -10.24
C VAL A 4 4.63 -10.48 -9.52
N ALA A 5 4.59 -10.57 -8.19
CA ALA A 5 5.71 -11.03 -7.38
C ALA A 5 6.17 -12.45 -7.78
N LYS A 6 5.22 -13.38 -7.98
CA LYS A 6 5.51 -14.74 -8.47
C LYS A 6 6.15 -14.75 -9.87
N LEU A 7 5.68 -13.89 -10.77
CA LEU A 7 6.26 -13.77 -12.11
C LEU A 7 7.69 -13.21 -12.07
N LEU A 8 7.94 -12.21 -11.23
CA LEU A 8 9.28 -11.66 -11.03
C LEU A 8 10.21 -12.70 -10.42
N HIS A 9 9.76 -13.45 -9.41
CA HIS A 9 10.51 -14.56 -8.85
C HIS A 9 10.88 -15.61 -9.90
N HIS A 10 9.92 -15.99 -10.77
CA HIS A 10 10.17 -16.90 -11.88
C HIS A 10 11.21 -16.36 -12.88
N LYS A 11 11.43 -15.04 -12.93
CA LYS A 11 12.48 -14.39 -13.74
C LYS A 11 13.83 -14.28 -13.01
N GLY A 12 13.96 -14.85 -11.81
CA GLY A 12 15.21 -14.93 -11.05
C GLY A 12 15.41 -13.81 -10.02
N PHE A 13 14.38 -13.01 -9.73
CA PHE A 13 14.47 -11.99 -8.68
C PHE A 13 14.27 -12.62 -7.30
N HIS A 14 15.04 -12.15 -6.30
CA HIS A 14 14.76 -12.43 -4.89
C HIS A 14 13.59 -11.55 -4.45
N ILE A 15 12.54 -12.16 -3.89
CA ILE A 15 11.31 -11.46 -3.54
C ILE A 15 11.08 -11.50 -2.04
N THR A 16 10.87 -10.32 -1.46
CA THR A 16 10.22 -10.17 -0.15
C THR A 16 8.84 -9.55 -0.37
N PHE A 17 7.80 -10.34 -0.20
CA PHE A 17 6.41 -9.90 -0.34
C PHE A 17 5.89 -9.39 1.00
N VAL A 18 5.71 -8.07 1.11
CA VAL A 18 5.27 -7.43 2.35
C VAL A 18 3.75 -7.32 2.36
N ASN A 19 3.13 -7.88 3.40
CA ASN A 19 1.70 -7.74 3.68
C ASN A 19 1.48 -6.78 4.86
N THR A 20 0.26 -6.27 4.99
CA THR A 20 -0.19 -5.83 6.31
C THR A 20 -0.39 -7.05 7.20
N GLU A 21 -0.21 -6.92 8.51
CA GLU A 21 -0.52 -8.01 9.45
C GLU A 21 -1.96 -8.52 9.29
N TYR A 22 -2.90 -7.61 9.03
CA TYR A 22 -4.30 -7.95 8.75
C TYR A 22 -4.43 -8.86 7.52
N ASN A 23 -3.87 -8.46 6.38
CA ASN A 23 -3.93 -9.25 5.14
C ASN A 23 -3.17 -10.58 5.28
N HIS A 24 -2.06 -10.59 6.00
CA HIS A 24 -1.31 -11.82 6.28
C HIS A 24 -2.16 -12.83 7.06
N ARG A 25 -2.82 -12.40 8.14
CA ARG A 25 -3.72 -13.27 8.92
C ARG A 25 -4.87 -13.81 8.07
N ARG A 26 -5.48 -12.99 7.22
CA ARG A 26 -6.56 -13.42 6.31
C ARG A 26 -6.10 -14.48 5.29
N LEU A 27 -4.89 -14.31 4.74
CA LEU A 27 -4.31 -15.28 3.83
C LEU A 27 -4.05 -16.62 4.52
N LEU A 28 -3.51 -16.61 5.74
CA LEU A 28 -3.33 -17.84 6.53
C LEU A 28 -4.66 -18.51 6.86
N LYS A 29 -5.69 -17.75 7.25
CA LYS A 29 -7.03 -18.28 7.54
C LYS A 29 -7.66 -18.94 6.30
N SER A 30 -7.53 -18.31 5.13
CA SER A 30 -8.16 -18.79 3.89
C SER A 30 -7.39 -19.87 3.15
N ARG A 31 -6.05 -19.93 3.29
CA ARG A 31 -5.18 -20.84 2.52
C ARG A 31 -4.42 -21.86 3.38
N GLY A 32 -4.54 -21.78 4.69
CA GLY A 32 -3.90 -22.66 5.66
C GLY A 32 -2.65 -22.05 6.31
N PRO A 33 -2.24 -22.56 7.48
CA PRO A 33 -1.19 -21.97 8.32
C PRO A 33 0.20 -21.96 7.68
N HIS A 34 0.44 -22.85 6.71
CA HIS A 34 1.72 -22.98 5.99
C HIS A 34 1.75 -22.26 4.64
N SER A 35 0.67 -21.54 4.29
CA SER A 35 0.54 -20.94 2.96
C SER A 35 1.51 -19.78 2.69
N LEU A 36 2.14 -19.25 3.75
CA LEU A 36 3.09 -18.14 3.72
C LEU A 36 4.47 -18.51 4.29
N ASP A 37 4.79 -19.80 4.40
CA ASP A 37 6.12 -20.26 4.86
C ASP A 37 7.26 -19.80 3.93
N GLY A 38 6.93 -19.50 2.67
CA GLY A 38 7.85 -18.95 1.68
C GLY A 38 8.86 -19.97 1.14
N LEU A 39 9.88 -19.44 0.48
CA LEU A 39 11.05 -20.11 -0.09
C LEU A 39 12.30 -19.30 0.30
N PRO A 40 13.52 -19.87 0.20
CA PRO A 40 14.75 -19.12 0.50
C PRO A 40 14.87 -17.80 -0.25
N ASP A 41 14.30 -17.70 -1.45
CA ASP A 41 14.30 -16.55 -2.36
C ASP A 41 12.92 -15.93 -2.63
N PHE A 42 11.88 -16.42 -1.95
CA PHE A 42 10.53 -15.83 -1.95
C PHE A 42 9.99 -15.81 -0.53
N ARG A 43 10.09 -14.69 0.16
CA ARG A 43 9.74 -14.57 1.57
C ARG A 43 8.51 -13.71 1.76
N TYR A 44 7.82 -13.91 2.87
CA TYR A 44 6.74 -13.05 3.30
C TYR A 44 7.16 -12.31 4.57
N GLU A 45 6.95 -11.00 4.59
CA GLU A 45 7.15 -10.16 5.77
C GLU A 45 5.86 -9.38 6.03
N THR A 46 5.75 -8.79 7.21
CA THR A 46 4.56 -8.04 7.63
C THR A 46 4.91 -6.70 8.23
N ILE A 47 4.03 -5.72 8.01
CA ILE A 47 4.00 -4.46 8.74
C ILE A 47 2.58 -4.22 9.30
N PRO A 48 2.42 -3.51 10.43
CA PRO A 48 1.09 -3.08 10.86
C PRO A 48 0.54 -2.00 9.91
N ASP A 49 -0.79 -1.95 9.76
CA ASP A 49 -1.50 -0.94 8.95
C ASP A 49 -2.03 0.25 9.79
N GLY A 50 -1.81 0.19 11.10
CA GLY A 50 -2.20 1.20 12.09
C GLY A 50 -3.67 1.15 12.54
N LEU A 51 -4.47 0.19 12.03
CA LEU A 51 -5.83 -0.01 12.50
C LEU A 51 -5.89 -1.00 13.68
N PRO A 52 -6.93 -0.90 14.54
CA PRO A 52 -7.15 -1.89 15.59
C PRO A 52 -7.27 -3.31 15.03
N PRO A 53 -6.71 -4.33 15.71
CA PRO A 53 -6.86 -5.70 15.26
C PRO A 53 -8.33 -6.10 15.29
N THR A 54 -8.79 -6.75 14.21
CA THR A 54 -10.10 -7.38 14.14
C THR A 54 -9.98 -8.82 13.68
N ASP A 55 -10.80 -9.69 14.26
CA ASP A 55 -10.89 -11.09 13.88
C ASP A 55 -11.91 -11.36 12.75
N THR A 56 -12.72 -10.34 12.41
CA THR A 56 -13.66 -10.43 11.31
C THR A 56 -12.94 -10.44 9.96
N ASP A 57 -13.25 -11.44 9.14
CA ASP A 57 -12.75 -11.56 7.77
C ASP A 57 -13.66 -10.75 6.82
N VAL A 58 -13.52 -9.44 6.88
CA VAL A 58 -14.30 -8.46 6.10
C VAL A 58 -13.38 -7.46 5.44
N THR A 59 -13.89 -6.67 4.51
CA THR A 59 -13.14 -5.49 4.04
C THR A 59 -13.04 -4.49 5.20
N GLN A 60 -11.84 -4.00 5.49
CA GLN A 60 -11.64 -2.92 6.47
C GLN A 60 -12.28 -1.62 5.95
N ASP A 61 -12.62 -0.72 6.87
CA ASP A 61 -13.05 0.64 6.52
C ASP A 61 -11.99 1.32 5.64
N ILE A 62 -12.32 1.53 4.36
CA ILE A 62 -11.37 2.02 3.36
C ILE A 62 -10.89 3.44 3.68
N PRO A 63 -11.75 4.41 4.08
CA PRO A 63 -11.29 5.72 4.53
C PRO A 63 -10.26 5.66 5.66
N ALA A 64 -10.58 4.93 6.73
CA ALA A 64 -9.71 4.80 7.88
C ALA A 64 -8.41 4.10 7.51
N LEU A 65 -8.46 3.08 6.66
CA LEU A 65 -7.27 2.38 6.18
C LEU A 65 -6.35 3.31 5.36
N CYS A 66 -6.90 4.09 4.43
CA CYS A 66 -6.15 5.08 3.66
C CYS A 66 -5.48 6.12 4.56
N GLN A 67 -6.22 6.66 5.54
CA GLN A 67 -5.67 7.62 6.49
C GLN A 67 -4.61 7.01 7.40
N SER A 68 -4.86 5.81 7.92
CA SER A 68 -3.98 5.10 8.84
C SER A 68 -2.67 4.73 8.17
N THR A 69 -2.73 4.12 6.98
CA THR A 69 -1.53 3.69 6.26
C THR A 69 -0.65 4.87 5.86
N THR A 70 -1.25 5.99 5.45
CA THR A 70 -0.53 7.24 5.17
C THR A 70 0.23 7.75 6.41
N LYS A 71 -0.38 7.70 7.59
CA LYS A 71 0.18 8.28 8.81
C LYS A 71 1.16 7.34 9.55
N THR A 72 1.00 6.03 9.41
CA THR A 72 1.62 5.06 10.33
C THR A 72 2.53 4.04 9.65
N CYS A 73 2.33 3.70 8.37
CA CYS A 73 3.11 2.60 7.76
C CYS A 73 4.58 2.96 7.53
N LEU A 74 4.90 4.24 7.32
CA LEU A 74 6.23 4.65 6.90
C LEU A 74 7.34 4.27 7.90
N PRO A 75 7.25 4.59 9.21
CA PRO A 75 8.24 4.14 10.19
C PRO A 75 8.42 2.61 10.20
N HIS A 76 7.32 1.85 10.17
CA HIS A 76 7.38 0.40 10.17
C HIS A 76 8.01 -0.17 8.90
N PHE A 77 7.77 0.46 7.76
CA PHE A 77 8.36 0.07 6.50
C PHE A 77 9.86 0.40 6.45
N ARG A 78 10.29 1.55 7.00
CA ARG A 78 11.72 1.89 7.17
C ARG A 78 12.43 0.85 8.03
N ASP A 79 11.85 0.47 9.17
CA ASP A 79 12.42 -0.54 10.07
C ASP A 79 12.59 -1.88 9.36
N LEU A 80 11.59 -2.28 8.55
CA LEU A 80 11.67 -3.50 7.74
C LEU A 80 12.77 -3.41 6.69
N LEU A 81 12.89 -2.29 5.96
CA LEU A 81 13.95 -2.11 4.96
C LEU A 81 15.34 -2.16 5.60
N ASN A 82 15.52 -1.54 6.77
CA ASN A 82 16.77 -1.63 7.53
C ASN A 82 17.10 -3.07 7.93
N LYS A 83 16.12 -3.82 8.47
CA LYS A 83 16.27 -5.25 8.79
C LYS A 83 16.67 -6.08 7.57
N LEU A 84 16.06 -5.82 6.41
CA LEU A 84 16.35 -6.56 5.18
C LEU A 84 17.75 -6.26 4.62
N ASN A 85 18.23 -5.03 4.79
CA ASN A 85 19.55 -4.58 4.33
C ASN A 85 20.70 -4.95 5.29
N ASP A 86 20.40 -5.31 6.53
CA ASP A 86 21.40 -5.73 7.50
C ASP A 86 21.93 -7.13 7.13
N THR A 87 23.19 -7.19 6.68
CA THR A 87 23.85 -8.43 6.22
C THR A 87 24.14 -9.43 7.34
N VAL A 88 24.03 -9.03 8.61
CA VAL A 88 24.21 -9.90 9.78
C VAL A 88 22.88 -10.56 10.17
N LEU A 89 21.78 -9.81 10.07
CA LEU A 89 20.44 -10.27 10.45
C LEU A 89 19.66 -10.91 9.30
N SER A 90 19.97 -10.53 8.06
CA SER A 90 19.28 -10.99 6.85
C SER A 90 20.05 -12.10 6.14
N THR A 91 19.34 -13.17 5.79
CA THR A 91 19.87 -14.27 4.97
C THR A 91 19.67 -14.03 3.46
N GLY A 92 19.37 -12.81 3.03
CA GLY A 92 19.08 -12.45 1.64
C GLY A 92 19.92 -11.26 1.15
N PRO A 93 19.91 -10.99 -0.17
CA PRO A 93 20.55 -9.79 -0.71
C PRO A 93 19.84 -8.52 -0.20
N PRO A 94 20.56 -7.37 -0.15
CA PRO A 94 19.93 -6.10 0.19
C PRO A 94 18.85 -5.73 -0.83
N VAL A 95 17.90 -4.89 -0.37
CA VAL A 95 16.82 -4.36 -1.20
C VAL A 95 17.41 -3.47 -2.30
N THR A 96 17.04 -3.74 -3.54
CA THR A 96 17.51 -3.00 -4.72
C THR A 96 16.39 -2.32 -5.50
N CYS A 97 15.13 -2.63 -5.20
CA CYS A 97 13.96 -2.07 -5.86
C CYS A 97 12.71 -2.31 -5.01
N ILE A 98 11.78 -1.37 -5.04
CA ILE A 98 10.47 -1.48 -4.40
C ILE A 98 9.39 -1.53 -5.49
N VAL A 99 8.55 -2.56 -5.47
CA VAL A 99 7.35 -2.63 -6.32
C VAL A 99 6.15 -2.52 -5.42
N SER A 100 5.42 -1.41 -5.53
CA SER A 100 4.36 -1.05 -4.58
C SER A 100 3.01 -0.89 -5.26
N ASP A 101 1.94 -1.07 -4.50
CA ASP A 101 0.60 -0.69 -4.96
C ASP A 101 0.49 0.84 -5.04
N GLY A 102 -0.19 1.35 -6.07
CA GLY A 102 -0.33 2.79 -6.31
C GLY A 102 -0.96 3.58 -5.15
N CYS A 103 -1.75 2.93 -4.29
CA CYS A 103 -2.35 3.57 -3.12
C CYS A 103 -1.40 3.66 -1.91
N MET A 104 -0.29 2.92 -1.91
CA MET A 104 0.65 2.84 -0.79
C MET A 104 1.75 3.90 -0.90
N SER A 105 1.35 5.18 -0.89
CA SER A 105 2.20 6.34 -1.18
C SER A 105 3.45 6.44 -0.28
N PHE A 106 3.38 5.96 0.96
CA PHE A 106 4.53 5.94 1.89
C PHE A 106 5.76 5.20 1.34
N THR A 107 5.55 4.26 0.41
CA THR A 107 6.66 3.51 -0.20
C THR A 107 7.52 4.37 -1.13
N VAL A 108 7.00 5.49 -1.64
CA VAL A 108 7.75 6.44 -2.46
C VAL A 108 8.78 7.18 -1.61
N GLU A 109 8.35 7.71 -0.46
CA GLU A 109 9.25 8.39 0.48
C GLU A 109 10.33 7.43 1.00
N ALA A 110 9.95 6.20 1.37
CA ALA A 110 10.93 5.19 1.79
C ALA A 110 11.92 4.82 0.66
N ALA A 111 11.47 4.73 -0.59
CA ALA A 111 12.38 4.44 -1.71
C ALA A 111 13.41 5.56 -1.91
N GLU A 112 12.99 6.82 -1.80
CA GLU A 112 13.86 7.99 -1.90
C GLU A 112 14.94 7.97 -0.81
N GLU A 113 14.55 7.72 0.44
CA GLU A 113 15.48 7.67 1.57
C GLU A 113 16.51 6.56 1.47
N PHE A 114 16.11 5.39 0.98
CA PHE A 114 16.98 4.23 0.82
C PHE A 114 17.73 4.26 -0.51
N GLY A 115 17.50 5.26 -1.36
CA GLY A 115 18.18 5.43 -2.65
C GLY A 115 17.91 4.30 -3.64
N VAL A 116 16.73 3.68 -3.57
CA VAL A 116 16.32 2.57 -4.45
C VAL A 116 15.19 2.98 -5.39
N PRO A 117 15.12 2.43 -6.61
CA PRO A 117 14.00 2.68 -7.50
C PRO A 117 12.68 2.15 -6.92
N VAL A 118 11.59 2.87 -7.19
CA VAL A 118 10.21 2.44 -6.90
C VAL A 118 9.38 2.35 -8.17
N VAL A 119 8.65 1.25 -8.31
CA VAL A 119 7.68 1.02 -9.38
C VAL A 119 6.28 0.93 -8.77
N LEU A 120 5.41 1.85 -9.15
CA LEU A 120 4.02 1.87 -8.71
C LEU A 120 3.15 1.03 -9.65
N PHE A 121 2.48 0.03 -9.09
CA PHE A 121 1.57 -0.86 -9.78
C PHE A 121 0.12 -0.50 -9.43
N TRP A 122 -0.62 -0.02 -10.42
CA TRP A 122 -2.03 0.29 -10.29
C TRP A 122 -2.87 -0.94 -10.61
N THR A 123 -3.50 -1.50 -9.59
CA THR A 123 -4.38 -2.68 -9.70
C THR A 123 -5.76 -2.35 -10.28
N THR A 124 -6.13 -1.06 -10.29
CA THR A 124 -7.38 -0.57 -10.89
C THR A 124 -7.36 -0.69 -12.42
N SER A 125 -8.55 -0.71 -13.02
CA SER A 125 -8.68 -0.66 -14.48
C SER A 125 -8.21 0.68 -15.04
N ALA A 126 -7.88 0.73 -16.34
CA ALA A 126 -7.46 1.98 -16.97
C ALA A 126 -8.52 3.09 -16.86
N CYS A 127 -9.82 2.75 -16.93
CA CYS A 127 -10.90 3.71 -16.73
C CYS A 127 -11.05 4.13 -15.27
N GLY A 128 -10.86 3.22 -14.31
CA GLY A 128 -10.84 3.55 -12.88
C GLY A 128 -9.67 4.48 -12.54
N PHE A 129 -8.49 4.21 -13.10
CA PHE A 129 -7.32 5.07 -12.98
C PHE A 129 -7.58 6.48 -13.53
N LEU A 130 -8.22 6.58 -14.70
CA LEU A 130 -8.62 7.88 -15.25
C LEU A 130 -9.53 8.65 -14.27
N GLY A 131 -10.46 7.94 -13.60
CA GLY A 131 -11.28 8.50 -12.52
C GLY A 131 -10.43 9.13 -11.41
N TYR A 132 -9.40 8.45 -10.91
CA TYR A 132 -8.48 9.02 -9.92
C TYR A 132 -7.76 10.27 -10.43
N THR A 133 -7.21 10.22 -11.66
CA THR A 133 -6.49 11.37 -12.23
C THR A 133 -7.38 12.58 -12.50
N LYS A 134 -8.69 12.35 -12.71
CA LYS A 134 -9.68 13.38 -13.00
C LYS A 134 -10.51 13.78 -11.79
N TYR A 135 -10.24 13.20 -10.62
CA TYR A 135 -11.05 13.44 -9.43
C TYR A 135 -11.18 14.92 -9.08
N LYS A 136 -10.06 15.67 -9.09
CA LYS A 136 -10.08 17.12 -8.88
C LYS A 136 -10.97 17.84 -9.88
N ASP A 137 -10.82 17.56 -11.17
CA ASP A 137 -11.64 18.13 -12.25
C ASP A 137 -13.13 17.80 -12.07
N LEU A 138 -13.45 16.62 -11.52
CA LEU A 138 -14.83 16.18 -11.26
C LEU A 138 -15.45 16.92 -10.07
N VAL A 139 -14.68 17.13 -8.99
CA VAL A 139 -15.10 17.93 -7.83
C VAL A 139 -15.32 19.39 -8.22
N GLU A 140 -14.40 19.99 -8.98
CA GLU A 140 -14.51 21.38 -9.46
C GLU A 140 -15.72 21.61 -10.38
N LYS A 141 -16.27 20.54 -10.97
CA LYS A 141 -17.45 20.58 -11.83
C LYS A 141 -18.74 20.19 -11.11
N ASP A 142 -18.71 20.04 -9.79
CA ASP A 142 -19.84 19.56 -8.98
C ASP A 142 -20.43 18.23 -9.48
N LEU A 143 -19.60 17.39 -10.10
CA LEU A 143 -19.97 16.04 -10.55
C LEU A 143 -19.74 14.98 -9.46
N VAL A 144 -18.97 15.32 -8.43
CA VAL A 144 -18.72 14.51 -7.24
C VAL A 144 -18.95 15.38 -5.99
N PRO A 145 -19.76 14.91 -5.01
CA PRO A 145 -20.47 13.63 -4.98
C PRO A 145 -21.62 13.58 -6.00
N LEU A 146 -21.96 12.38 -6.47
CA LEU A 146 -23.02 12.19 -7.46
C LEU A 146 -24.38 12.62 -6.89
N LYS A 147 -25.07 13.54 -7.58
CA LYS A 147 -26.41 13.98 -7.16
C LYS A 147 -27.42 12.84 -7.31
N GLY A 148 -28.13 12.50 -6.23
CA GLY A 148 -29.18 11.48 -6.23
C GLY A 148 -28.71 10.04 -5.96
N ALA A 149 -27.42 9.85 -5.64
CA ALA A 149 -27.01 8.69 -4.87
C ALA A 149 -27.23 9.05 -3.39
N ASP A 150 -27.95 8.23 -2.63
CA ASP A 150 -28.05 8.32 -1.16
C ASP A 150 -26.71 7.90 -0.51
N LEU A 151 -25.62 8.53 -0.96
CA LEU A 151 -24.28 8.41 -0.42
C LEU A 151 -24.04 9.70 0.37
N GLU A 152 -24.39 9.71 1.66
CA GLU A 152 -24.07 10.81 2.59
C GLU A 152 -22.55 10.86 2.85
N ILE A 153 -21.75 11.24 1.85
CA ILE A 153 -20.32 11.45 2.03
C ILE A 153 -20.10 12.90 2.49
N THR A 154 -19.98 13.09 3.80
CA THR A 154 -19.61 14.39 4.39
C THR A 154 -18.08 14.57 4.30
N VAL A 155 -17.59 15.15 3.20
CA VAL A 155 -16.17 15.49 3.05
C VAL A 155 -15.87 16.77 3.86
N LYS A 156 -15.16 16.63 4.99
CA LYS A 156 -14.53 17.78 5.67
C LYS A 156 -13.14 18.00 5.08
N TYR A 157 -12.94 19.16 4.47
CA TYR A 157 -11.66 19.61 3.96
C TYR A 157 -10.81 20.19 5.09
N ASP A 158 -9.69 19.53 5.45
CA ASP A 158 -8.57 20.19 6.11
C ASP A 158 -7.46 20.42 5.08
N THR A 159 -7.41 21.65 4.56
CA THR A 159 -6.37 22.09 3.64
C THR A 159 -5.07 22.29 4.41
N VAL A 160 -4.21 21.28 4.48
CA VAL A 160 -2.80 21.48 4.89
C VAL A 160 -2.02 21.89 3.64
N LEU A 161 -1.84 23.21 3.46
CA LEU A 161 -0.92 23.75 2.46
C LEU A 161 0.52 23.38 2.85
N ALA A 162 1.04 22.27 2.33
CA ALA A 162 2.48 22.04 2.30
C ALA A 162 3.08 22.85 1.14
N ASN A 163 3.54 24.06 1.45
CA ASN A 163 4.54 24.73 0.63
C ASN A 163 5.79 23.85 0.64
N ASN A 164 6.02 23.07 -0.42
CA ASN A 164 7.32 22.64 -0.94
C ASN A 164 7.14 21.54 -2.00
N GLY A 165 6.85 21.90 -3.26
CA GLY A 165 7.24 21.14 -4.48
C GLY A 165 6.79 19.68 -4.69
N THR A 166 6.25 18.98 -3.69
CA THR A 166 5.77 17.60 -3.76
C THR A 166 4.27 17.61 -3.52
N ASN A 167 3.50 17.44 -4.60
CA ASN A 167 2.06 17.26 -4.55
C ASN A 167 1.73 15.85 -4.02
N SER A 168 1.94 15.59 -2.72
CA SER A 168 1.36 14.41 -2.08
C SER A 168 -0.09 14.73 -1.66
N PHE A 169 -1.06 14.27 -2.45
CA PHE A 169 -2.47 14.31 -2.09
C PHE A 169 -2.87 12.94 -1.54
N SER A 170 -3.25 12.87 -0.27
CA SER A 170 -3.94 11.70 0.28
C SER A 170 -5.41 11.78 -0.13
N LEU A 171 -5.79 10.93 -1.09
CA LEU A 171 -7.19 10.73 -1.43
C LEU A 171 -7.83 9.87 -0.33
N VAL A 172 -8.82 10.44 0.37
CA VAL A 172 -9.73 9.69 1.25
C VAL A 172 -10.90 9.27 0.38
N PHE A 173 -11.06 7.96 0.16
CA PHE A 173 -12.27 7.41 -0.46
C PHE A 173 -13.13 6.79 0.63
N ASP A 174 -14.40 7.21 0.67
CA ASP A 174 -15.51 6.56 1.36
C ASP A 174 -16.26 5.71 0.34
N GLU A 175 -16.05 4.39 0.43
CA GLU A 175 -16.96 3.29 0.05
C GLU A 175 -16.37 1.94 0.51
#